data_AF-A0A4Q2XU29-F1
#
_entry.id   AF-A0A4Q2XU29-F1
#
_cell.length_a   1.000
_cell.length_b   1.000
_cell.length_c   1.000
_cell.angle_alpha   90.00
_cell.angle_beta   90.00
_cell.angle_gamma   90.00
#
_symmetry.space_group_name_H-M   'P 1'
#
loop_
_entity.id
_entity.type
_entity.pdbx_description
1 polymer ?
#
loop_
_entity_poly.entity_id
_entity_poly.type
_entity_poly.pdbx_seq_one_letter_code
_entity_poly.pdbx_strand_id
1 'polypeptide(L)'
;MTTCPEKGSSFDMKSKAAFSFSSGTFHATSAPWASFVESSVWRTRRTTPASTIARMRSITVSSGTPDFSAMTWKGWRWKPETRSSEMADEILRRLRYPNDTVDAVVPMVARHMQFMHVQQMRTAKLKRFMSGADFPLEMELHRVDCGSSNGFTDNYVFLQAKEAEFAAAPLIPPPLVTGRDLISLGLKPGPRFKEILEMVETEQLEGRILDRDAALDYL
;
A
#
# COMPACT_ATOMS: atom_id res chain seq x y z
N MET A 1 -59.98 -36.33 -2.00
CA MET A 1 -60.16 -36.97 -3.32
C MET A 1 -60.21 -35.88 -4.37
N THR A 2 -59.26 -35.90 -5.32
CA THR A 2 -59.36 -35.43 -6.72
C THR A 2 -59.80 -33.97 -6.98
N THR A 3 -59.18 -33.15 -7.83
CA THR A 3 -58.29 -33.37 -8.99
C THR A 3 -57.80 -31.99 -9.48
N CYS A 4 -56.58 -31.93 -10.02
CA CYS A 4 -56.19 -30.87 -10.97
C CYS A 4 -56.95 -31.00 -12.30
N PRO A 5 -56.97 -29.95 -13.13
CA PRO A 5 -56.86 -30.15 -14.57
C PRO A 5 -55.68 -29.39 -15.19
N GLU A 6 -55.25 -29.95 -16.33
CA GLU A 6 -54.06 -29.67 -17.13
C GLU A 6 -54.23 -28.51 -18.15
N LYS A 7 -53.07 -27.90 -18.47
CA LYS A 7 -52.53 -27.49 -19.80
C LYS A 7 -53.34 -26.60 -20.78
N GLY A 8 -52.68 -25.53 -21.23
CA GLY A 8 -52.35 -25.40 -22.68
C GLY A 8 -52.42 -24.03 -23.38
N SER A 9 -51.23 -23.55 -23.81
CA SER A 9 -50.92 -22.57 -24.90
C SER A 9 -51.16 -21.07 -24.57
N SER A 10 -50.36 -20.08 -25.02
CA SER A 10 -49.58 -19.93 -26.26
C SER A 10 -48.70 -18.66 -26.21
N PHE A 11 -47.47 -18.73 -26.77
CA PHE A 11 -46.64 -17.64 -27.37
C PHE A 11 -46.14 -16.47 -26.46
N ASP A 12 -44.94 -15.89 -26.61
CA ASP A 12 -44.00 -15.82 -27.72
C ASP A 12 -42.56 -15.54 -27.24
N MET A 13 -41.58 -16.04 -27.98
CA MET A 13 -40.14 -15.84 -27.80
C MET A 13 -39.54 -15.44 -29.14
N LYS A 14 -39.02 -14.21 -29.26
CA LYS A 14 -38.04 -13.68 -30.25
C LYS A 14 -37.97 -12.14 -30.09
N SER A 15 -36.89 -11.40 -30.35
CA SER A 15 -35.57 -11.69 -30.91
C SER A 15 -34.63 -10.47 -30.74
N LYS A 16 -33.32 -10.78 -30.85
CA LYS A 16 -32.14 -9.93 -31.09
C LYS A 16 -32.32 -8.70 -32.00
N ALA A 17 -31.56 -7.64 -31.69
CA ALA A 17 -30.91 -6.71 -32.63
C ALA A 17 -29.55 -6.30 -32.00
N ALA A 18 -28.40 -6.75 -32.51
CA ALA A 18 -27.61 -6.14 -33.58
C ALA A 18 -26.98 -4.79 -33.17
N PHE A 19 -25.70 -4.82 -32.76
CA PHE A 19 -24.88 -3.61 -32.71
C PHE A 19 -23.89 -3.65 -33.88
N SER A 20 -24.16 -2.78 -34.84
CA SER A 20 -23.42 -2.58 -36.08
C SER A 20 -22.17 -1.75 -35.86
N PHE A 21 -21.09 -2.17 -36.52
CA PHE A 21 -19.86 -1.43 -36.71
C PHE A 21 -20.15 -0.08 -37.41
N SER A 22 -19.67 1.03 -36.86
CA SER A 22 -19.58 2.32 -37.54
C SER A 22 -18.14 2.79 -37.47
N SER A 23 -17.52 2.82 -38.64
CA SER A 23 -16.22 3.39 -38.96
C SER A 23 -16.27 4.91 -38.79
N GLY A 24 -15.79 5.40 -37.65
CA GLY A 24 -15.52 6.81 -37.40
C GLY A 24 -14.07 6.99 -36.99
N THR A 25 -13.24 7.46 -37.91
CA THR A 25 -11.84 7.85 -37.72
C THR A 25 -11.74 9.01 -36.73
N PHE A 26 -11.21 8.75 -35.54
CA PHE A 26 -10.59 9.79 -34.71
C PHE A 26 -9.07 9.57 -34.73
N HIS A 27 -8.39 10.47 -35.43
CA HIS A 27 -6.94 10.54 -35.50
C HIS A 27 -6.37 10.89 -34.13
N ALA A 28 -5.79 9.91 -33.44
CA ALA A 28 -4.81 10.15 -32.39
C ALA A 28 -3.45 10.39 -33.07
N THR A 29 -3.10 11.66 -33.24
CA THR A 29 -1.75 12.10 -33.61
C THR A 29 -0.73 11.58 -32.61
N SER A 30 0.05 10.61 -33.08
CA SER A 30 1.46 10.31 -32.80
C SER A 30 2.12 10.97 -31.57
N ALA A 31 2.37 10.17 -30.54
CA ALA A 31 3.50 10.34 -29.62
C ALA A 31 4.57 9.26 -29.98
N PRO A 32 5.69 9.60 -30.65
CA PRO A 32 6.58 8.62 -31.31
C PRO A 32 7.41 7.70 -30.37
N TRP A 33 7.24 7.78 -29.05
CA TRP A 33 8.03 6.98 -28.10
C TRP A 33 7.29 5.74 -27.58
N ALA A 34 5.96 5.70 -27.70
CA ALA A 34 5.14 4.59 -27.19
C ALA A 34 5.23 3.30 -28.06
N SER A 35 5.71 3.40 -29.30
CA SER A 35 5.79 2.25 -30.22
C SER A 35 7.06 1.40 -30.06
N PHE A 36 8.07 1.90 -29.34
CA PHE A 36 9.37 1.22 -29.22
C PHE A 36 9.41 0.20 -28.06
N VAL A 37 8.61 0.40 -27.01
CA VAL A 37 8.54 -0.51 -25.85
C VAL A 37 7.61 -1.69 -26.11
N GLU A 38 6.52 -1.51 -26.86
CA GLU A 38 5.60 -2.59 -27.25
C GLU A 38 6.25 -3.58 -28.25
N SER A 39 7.03 -3.10 -29.23
CA SER A 39 7.64 -3.97 -30.26
C SER A 39 8.76 -4.88 -29.73
N SER A 40 9.42 -4.53 -28.63
CA SER A 40 10.54 -5.29 -28.08
C SER A 40 10.09 -6.47 -27.22
N VAL A 41 8.96 -6.34 -26.50
CA VAL A 41 8.38 -7.40 -25.65
C VAL A 41 7.63 -8.46 -26.47
N TRP A 42 6.98 -8.07 -27.58
CA TRP A 42 6.23 -9.00 -28.42
C TRP A 42 7.11 -9.82 -29.39
N ARG A 43 8.27 -9.29 -29.81
CA ARG A 43 9.17 -10.00 -30.74
C ARG A 43 9.97 -11.13 -30.07
N THR A 44 10.19 -11.08 -28.76
CA THR A 44 10.93 -12.12 -28.01
C THR A 44 10.12 -13.39 -27.79
N ARG A 45 8.80 -13.37 -27.97
CA ARG A 45 7.92 -14.54 -27.73
C ARG A 45 7.67 -15.45 -28.93
N ARG A 46 8.13 -15.12 -30.15
CA ARG A 46 7.83 -15.93 -31.36
C ARG A 46 9.00 -16.68 -31.99
N THR A 47 10.24 -16.56 -31.49
CA THR A 47 11.41 -17.21 -32.10
C THR A 47 12.15 -18.19 -31.19
N THR A 48 11.72 -18.37 -29.95
CA THR A 48 12.42 -19.23 -28.99
C THR A 48 11.67 -20.56 -28.84
N PRO A 49 12.18 -21.69 -29.37
CA PRO A 49 11.52 -22.99 -29.22
C PRO A 49 11.42 -23.35 -27.72
N ALA A 50 10.34 -24.03 -27.33
CA ALA A 50 10.03 -24.33 -25.92
C ALA A 50 11.16 -25.07 -25.17
N SER A 51 12.03 -25.79 -25.90
CA SER A 51 13.24 -26.43 -25.38
C SER A 51 14.29 -25.43 -24.86
N THR A 52 14.33 -24.20 -25.37
CA THR A 52 15.26 -23.15 -24.93
C THR A 52 14.78 -22.46 -23.66
N ILE A 53 13.46 -22.36 -23.43
CA ILE A 53 12.89 -21.84 -22.18
C ILE A 53 13.21 -22.78 -21.01
N ALA A 54 13.17 -24.10 -21.24
CA ALA A 54 13.57 -25.09 -20.24
C ALA A 54 15.08 -25.00 -19.91
N ARG A 55 15.92 -24.70 -20.91
CA ARG A 55 17.38 -24.57 -20.75
C ARG A 55 17.82 -23.23 -20.14
N MET A 56 17.08 -22.15 -20.39
CA MET A 56 17.25 -20.88 -19.68
C MET A 56 16.83 -21.02 -18.22
N ARG A 57 15.72 -21.72 -17.94
CA ARG A 57 15.33 -22.07 -16.57
C ARG A 57 16.38 -22.91 -15.85
N SER A 58 17.07 -23.85 -16.52
CA SER A 58 18.14 -24.63 -15.89
C SER A 58 19.42 -23.81 -15.61
N ILE A 59 19.69 -22.73 -16.36
CA ILE A 59 20.85 -21.86 -16.13
C ILE A 59 20.57 -20.83 -15.01
N THR A 60 19.34 -20.32 -14.89
CA THR A 60 18.95 -19.39 -13.81
C THR A 60 18.75 -20.07 -12.45
N VAL A 61 18.78 -21.40 -12.37
CA VAL A 61 18.69 -22.16 -11.10
C VAL A 61 20.07 -22.65 -10.60
N SER A 62 21.16 -22.43 -11.35
CA SER A 62 22.47 -23.04 -11.04
C SER A 62 23.65 -22.08 -10.83
N SER A 63 23.43 -20.77 -10.72
CA SER A 63 24.48 -19.85 -10.22
C SER A 63 24.03 -19.23 -8.91
N GLY A 64 24.27 -19.96 -7.82
CA GLY A 64 24.17 -19.42 -6.47
C GLY A 64 25.17 -18.27 -6.32
N THR A 65 24.68 -17.04 -6.36
CA THR A 65 25.35 -15.95 -5.66
C THR A 65 25.38 -16.29 -4.16
N PRO A 66 26.49 -16.10 -3.43
CA PRO A 66 26.65 -16.66 -2.08
C PRO A 66 25.73 -16.06 -1.00
N ASP A 67 24.99 -14.99 -1.29
CA ASP A 67 24.13 -14.32 -0.30
C ASP A 67 22.74 -14.97 -0.11
N PHE A 68 22.43 -16.06 -0.80
CA PHE A 68 21.15 -16.77 -0.62
C PHE A 68 21.11 -17.72 0.60
N SER A 69 22.18 -17.79 1.40
CA SER A 69 22.27 -18.65 2.58
C SER A 69 22.43 -17.85 3.87
N ALA A 70 21.29 -17.42 4.42
CA ALA A 70 21.11 -17.23 5.85
C ALA A 70 19.70 -17.70 6.26
N MET A 71 19.39 -18.98 6.02
CA MET A 71 18.23 -19.66 6.59
C MET A 71 18.51 -19.98 8.07
N THR A 72 18.21 -19.05 8.96
CA THR A 72 18.10 -19.36 10.39
C THR A 72 16.72 -19.94 10.69
N TRP A 73 16.68 -21.01 11.50
CA TRP A 73 15.48 -21.70 12.01
C TRP A 73 14.46 -20.82 12.76
N LYS A 74 14.78 -19.56 13.07
CA LYS A 74 13.83 -18.58 13.64
C LYS A 74 13.19 -17.77 12.52
N GLY A 75 11.94 -18.14 12.16
CA GLY A 75 10.88 -17.29 11.58
C GLY A 75 11.27 -16.30 10.47
N TRP A 76 10.70 -16.50 9.29
CA TRP A 76 10.75 -15.60 8.13
C TRP A 76 10.73 -14.11 8.50
N ARG A 77 11.91 -13.48 8.51
CA ARG A 77 12.09 -12.02 8.63
C ARG A 77 12.42 -11.44 7.25
N TRP A 78 11.71 -11.89 6.22
CA TRP A 78 11.80 -11.30 4.89
C TRP A 78 10.74 -10.22 4.77
N LYS A 79 11.18 -8.95 4.86
CA LYS A 79 10.37 -7.77 4.52
C LYS A 79 10.87 -7.21 3.20
N PRO A 80 10.25 -7.56 2.05
CA PRO A 80 10.68 -7.10 0.74
C PRO A 80 10.84 -5.58 0.65
N GLU A 81 9.98 -4.84 1.36
CA GLU A 81 10.02 -3.38 1.46
C GLU A 81 11.29 -2.87 2.15
N THR A 82 11.77 -3.56 3.20
CA THR A 82 13.03 -3.22 3.87
C THR A 82 14.21 -3.41 2.92
N ARG A 83 14.25 -4.55 2.21
CA ARG A 83 15.32 -4.81 1.24
C ARG A 83 15.31 -3.79 0.10
N SER A 84 14.12 -3.42 -0.40
CA SER A 84 13.98 -2.41 -1.46
C SER A 84 14.46 -1.04 -1.01
N SER A 85 14.19 -0.67 0.26
CA SER A 85 14.68 0.60 0.83
C SER A 85 16.20 0.64 1.02
N GLU A 86 16.81 -0.48 1.42
CA GLU A 86 18.28 -0.61 1.52
C GLU A 86 18.93 -0.43 0.14
N MET A 87 18.38 -1.09 -0.89
CA MET A 87 18.86 -0.95 -2.26
C MET A 87 18.70 0.49 -2.77
N ALA A 88 17.60 1.17 -2.42
CA ALA A 88 17.40 2.57 -2.76
C ALA A 88 18.46 3.47 -2.12
N ASP A 89 18.76 3.29 -0.83
CA ASP A 89 19.81 4.03 -0.12
C ASP A 89 21.19 3.84 -0.79
N GLU A 90 21.58 2.59 -1.06
CA GLU A 90 22.84 2.26 -1.72
C GLU A 90 22.96 2.91 -3.10
N ILE A 91 21.90 2.87 -3.91
CA ILE A 91 21.87 3.46 -5.25
C ILE A 91 21.96 4.98 -5.18
N LEU A 92 21.15 5.63 -4.34
CA LEU A 92 21.10 7.09 -4.25
C LEU A 92 22.44 7.65 -3.74
N ARG A 93 23.05 7.00 -2.75
CA ARG A 93 24.39 7.38 -2.25
C ARG A 93 25.47 7.20 -3.30
N ARG A 94 25.44 6.09 -4.05
CA ARG A 94 26.39 5.86 -5.15
C ARG A 94 26.26 6.90 -6.25
N LEU A 95 25.04 7.36 -6.52
CA LEU A 95 24.76 8.43 -7.49
C LEU A 95 25.00 9.84 -6.92
N ARG A 96 25.41 9.96 -5.65
CA ARG A 96 25.70 11.23 -4.96
C ARG A 96 24.50 12.18 -4.90
N TYR A 97 23.30 11.64 -4.71
CA TYR A 97 22.14 12.48 -4.40
C TYR A 97 22.36 13.23 -3.08
N PRO A 98 21.79 14.44 -2.96
CA PRO A 98 21.72 15.16 -1.69
C PRO A 98 21.11 14.31 -0.56
N ASN A 99 21.61 14.49 0.68
CA ASN A 99 21.17 13.68 1.82
C ASN A 99 19.67 13.89 2.13
N ASP A 100 19.14 15.09 1.97
CA ASP A 100 17.71 15.39 2.14
C ASP A 100 16.82 14.52 1.22
N THR A 101 17.27 14.27 -0.01
CA THR A 101 16.58 13.41 -0.97
C THR A 101 16.65 11.95 -0.54
N VAL A 102 17.80 11.50 -0.04
CA VAL A 102 17.95 10.14 0.49
C VAL A 102 17.05 9.93 1.71
N ASP A 103 17.05 10.89 2.63
CA ASP A 103 16.29 10.87 3.87
C ASP A 103 14.78 10.90 3.64
N ALA A 104 14.30 11.51 2.54
CA ALA A 104 12.91 11.46 2.12
C ALA A 104 12.56 10.14 1.38
N VAL A 105 13.36 9.75 0.38
CA VAL A 105 13.01 8.62 -0.52
C VAL A 105 13.10 7.27 0.19
N VAL A 106 14.11 7.04 1.04
CA VAL A 106 14.32 5.72 1.67
C VAL A 106 13.13 5.33 2.56
N PRO A 107 12.61 6.19 3.46
CA PRO A 107 11.38 5.91 4.20
C PRO A 107 10.16 5.70 3.30
N MET A 108 10.00 6.49 2.23
CA MET A 108 8.88 6.31 1.28
C MET A 108 8.90 4.90 0.67
N VAL A 109 10.06 4.42 0.23
CA VAL A 109 10.23 3.06 -0.29
C VAL A 109 10.04 2.02 0.81
N ALA A 110 10.43 2.27 2.06
CA ALA A 110 10.16 1.33 3.15
C ALA A 110 8.66 1.20 3.49
N ARG A 111 7.86 2.24 3.18
CA ARG A 111 6.45 2.35 3.57
C ARG A 111 5.45 2.10 2.45
N HIS A 112 5.85 2.12 1.18
CA HIS A 112 4.92 2.08 0.04
C HIS A 112 3.92 0.91 0.06
N MET A 113 4.32 -0.29 0.48
CA MET A 113 3.40 -1.44 0.56
C MET A 113 2.36 -1.33 1.68
N GLN A 114 2.56 -0.46 2.66
CA GLN A 114 1.60 -0.25 3.76
C GLN A 114 0.29 0.39 3.26
N PHE A 115 0.33 1.09 2.12
CA PHE A 115 -0.85 1.67 1.49
C PHE A 115 -1.92 0.63 1.14
N MET A 116 -1.53 -0.63 0.87
CA MET A 116 -2.47 -1.71 0.61
C MET A 116 -3.38 -2.05 1.80
N HIS A 117 -2.96 -1.70 3.02
CA HIS A 117 -3.64 -2.08 4.26
C HIS A 117 -4.34 -0.90 4.96
N VAL A 118 -4.38 0.29 4.34
CA VAL A 118 -4.86 1.52 5.01
C VAL A 118 -6.32 1.44 5.46
N GLN A 119 -7.17 0.79 4.68
CA GLN A 119 -8.58 0.58 5.05
C GLN A 119 -8.77 -0.36 6.24
N GLN A 120 -7.75 -1.18 6.56
CA GLN A 120 -7.78 -2.12 7.69
C GLN A 120 -7.08 -1.56 8.93
N MET A 121 -6.49 -0.37 8.85
CA MET A 121 -5.80 0.26 9.97
C MET A 121 -6.82 0.80 10.98
N ARG A 122 -6.54 0.57 12.28
CA ARG A 122 -7.23 1.28 13.36
C ARG A 122 -6.96 2.78 13.26
N THR A 123 -7.87 3.60 13.76
CA THR A 123 -7.81 5.07 13.66
C THR A 123 -6.49 5.63 14.18
N ALA A 124 -5.97 5.16 15.32
CA ALA A 124 -4.68 5.62 15.84
C ALA A 124 -3.52 5.28 14.93
N LYS A 125 -3.51 4.07 14.35
CA LYS A 125 -2.46 3.68 13.39
C LYS A 125 -2.55 4.50 12.11
N LEU A 126 -3.76 4.75 11.62
CA LEU A 126 -4.00 5.55 10.43
C LEU A 126 -3.56 7.01 10.63
N LYS A 127 -3.92 7.63 11.75
CA LYS A 127 -3.46 9.00 12.10
C LYS A 127 -1.94 9.09 12.17
N ARG A 128 -1.28 8.13 12.82
CA ARG A 128 0.19 8.05 12.86
C ARG A 128 0.80 7.88 11.47
N PHE A 129 0.20 7.03 10.64
CA PHE A 129 0.65 6.82 9.26
C PHE A 129 0.56 8.10 8.42
N MET A 130 -0.56 8.82 8.51
CA MET A 130 -0.80 10.08 7.81
C MET A 130 0.03 11.26 8.36
N SER A 131 0.51 11.18 9.60
CA SER A 131 1.31 12.25 10.23
C SER A 131 2.78 12.31 9.78
N GLY A 132 3.21 11.42 8.87
CA GLY A 132 4.58 11.42 8.35
C GLY A 132 4.91 12.70 7.59
N ALA A 133 6.14 13.20 7.74
CA ALA A 133 6.60 14.43 7.10
C ALA A 133 6.43 14.41 5.57
N ASP A 134 6.79 13.30 4.94
CA ASP A 134 6.71 13.12 3.48
C ASP A 134 5.41 12.46 3.01
N PHE A 135 4.38 12.41 3.86
CA PHE A 135 3.11 11.77 3.52
C PHE A 135 2.48 12.27 2.19
N PRO A 136 2.52 13.58 1.84
CA PRO A 136 2.05 14.03 0.53
C PRO A 136 2.82 13.42 -0.65
N LEU A 137 4.13 13.21 -0.51
CA LEU A 137 4.94 12.55 -1.53
C LEU A 137 4.65 11.04 -1.58
N GLU A 138 4.42 10.40 -0.43
CA GLU A 138 4.01 9.00 -0.36
C GLU A 138 2.66 8.76 -1.06
N MET A 139 1.71 9.70 -0.90
CA MET A 139 0.42 9.68 -1.60
C MET A 139 0.58 9.75 -3.12
N GLU A 140 1.43 10.64 -3.62
CA GLU A 140 1.72 10.73 -5.06
C GLU A 140 2.44 9.49 -5.59
N LEU A 141 3.40 8.95 -4.83
CA LEU A 141 4.06 7.69 -5.18
C LEU A 141 3.05 6.55 -5.31
N HIS A 142 2.13 6.43 -4.34
CA HIS A 142 1.08 5.41 -4.38
C HIS A 142 0.14 5.59 -5.58
N ARG A 143 -0.24 6.83 -5.91
CA ARG A 143 -1.08 7.13 -7.08
C ARG A 143 -0.43 6.68 -8.38
N VAL A 144 0.86 6.96 -8.56
CA VAL A 144 1.62 6.56 -9.76
C VAL A 144 1.81 5.05 -9.81
N ASP A 145 2.12 4.41 -8.69
CA ASP A 145 2.29 2.96 -8.60
C ASP A 145 1.02 2.22 -9.02
N CYS A 146 -0.13 2.56 -8.44
CA CYS A 146 -1.42 2.00 -8.82
C CYS A 146 -1.75 2.27 -10.29
N GLY A 147 -1.52 3.50 -10.78
CA GLY A 147 -1.77 3.87 -12.17
C GLY A 147 -0.91 3.10 -13.19
N SER A 148 0.30 2.70 -12.81
CA SER A 148 1.22 1.94 -13.66
C SER A 148 1.02 0.42 -13.62
N SER A 149 0.27 -0.07 -12.62
CA SER A 149 0.11 -1.49 -12.33
C SER A 149 -1.33 -1.97 -12.58
N ASN A 150 -2.19 -1.93 -11.56
CA ASN A 150 -3.52 -2.55 -11.57
C ASN A 150 -4.67 -1.52 -11.73
N GLY A 151 -4.38 -0.23 -11.63
CA GLY A 151 -5.35 0.86 -11.70
C GLY A 151 -6.24 1.03 -10.45
N PHE A 152 -6.01 0.30 -9.36
CA PHE A 152 -6.84 0.39 -8.16
C PHE A 152 -6.48 1.61 -7.31
N THR A 153 -7.31 2.65 -7.37
CA THR A 153 -7.11 3.91 -6.65
C THR A 153 -7.97 4.04 -5.38
N ASP A 154 -8.67 2.98 -4.96
CA ASP A 154 -9.60 3.02 -3.82
C ASP A 154 -8.92 3.48 -2.52
N ASN A 155 -7.70 2.99 -2.27
CA ASN A 155 -6.91 3.40 -1.10
C ASN A 155 -6.50 4.87 -1.15
N TYR A 156 -6.17 5.37 -2.34
CA TYR A 156 -5.85 6.78 -2.57
C TYR A 156 -7.08 7.67 -2.29
N VAL A 157 -8.24 7.31 -2.82
CA VAL A 157 -9.51 8.03 -2.57
C VAL A 157 -9.90 7.96 -1.10
N PHE A 158 -9.73 6.81 -0.46
CA PHE A 158 -9.97 6.63 0.99
C PHE A 158 -9.11 7.58 1.83
N LEU A 159 -7.81 7.67 1.53
CA LEU A 159 -6.90 8.54 2.27
C LEU A 159 -7.22 10.03 2.07
N GLN A 160 -7.63 10.45 0.86
CA GLN A 160 -8.12 11.82 0.63
C GLN A 160 -9.37 12.14 1.46
N ALA A 161 -10.32 11.21 1.53
CA ALA A 161 -11.51 11.39 2.36
C ALA A 161 -11.14 11.49 3.85
N LYS A 162 -10.17 10.70 4.31
CA LYS A 162 -9.67 10.74 5.69
C LYS A 162 -8.88 12.02 6.00
N GLU A 163 -8.16 12.57 5.04
CA GLU A 163 -7.49 13.86 5.18
C GLU A 163 -8.51 14.98 5.43
N ALA A 164 -9.62 14.99 4.66
CA ALA A 164 -10.71 15.93 4.88
C ALA A 164 -11.43 15.72 6.22
N GLU A 165 -11.66 14.47 6.64
CA GLU A 165 -12.27 14.12 7.93
C GLU A 165 -11.42 14.60 9.12
N PHE A 166 -10.10 14.45 9.03
CA PHE A 166 -9.19 14.81 10.11
C PHE A 166 -8.72 16.26 10.08
N ALA A 167 -9.04 17.04 9.04
CA ALA A 167 -8.60 18.42 8.90
C ALA A 167 -9.02 19.36 10.06
N ALA A 168 -10.06 19.00 10.82
CA ALA A 168 -10.55 19.80 11.94
C ALA A 168 -9.59 19.86 13.14
N ALA A 169 -8.69 18.90 13.28
CA ALA A 169 -7.77 18.79 14.41
C ALA A 169 -6.40 18.29 13.96
N PRO A 170 -5.31 18.57 14.69
CA PRO A 170 -4.02 17.96 14.37
C PRO A 170 -4.14 16.43 14.42
N LEU A 171 -3.55 15.75 13.43
CA LEU A 171 -3.55 14.27 13.34
C LEU A 171 -3.04 13.63 14.63
N ILE A 172 -1.99 14.21 15.21
CA ILE A 172 -1.43 13.84 16.51
C ILE A 172 -1.65 15.01 17.48
N PRO A 173 -2.68 14.94 18.34
CA PRO A 173 -2.91 15.95 19.37
C PRO A 173 -1.82 15.90 20.46
N PRO A 174 -1.63 16.98 21.23
CA PRO A 174 -0.73 16.97 22.38
C PRO A 174 -1.09 15.87 23.38
N PRO A 175 -0.11 15.21 24.01
CA PRO A 175 -0.37 14.12 24.94
C PRO A 175 -1.15 14.61 26.17
N LEU A 176 -2.17 13.85 26.58
CA LEU A 176 -2.99 14.17 27.76
C LEU A 176 -2.23 13.99 29.08
N VAL A 177 -1.30 13.03 29.10
CA VAL A 177 -0.50 12.67 30.27
C VAL A 177 0.97 12.67 29.89
N THR A 178 1.82 13.11 30.83
CA THR A 178 3.27 13.20 30.66
C THR A 178 3.99 12.28 31.64
N GLY A 179 5.29 12.05 31.41
CA GLY A 179 6.11 11.28 32.36
C GLY A 179 6.16 11.88 33.77
N ARG A 180 5.95 13.19 33.93
CA ARG A 180 5.89 13.83 35.25
C ARG A 180 4.64 13.41 36.03
N ASP A 181 3.53 13.20 35.34
CA ASP A 181 2.30 12.71 35.93
C ASP A 181 2.48 11.27 36.43
N LEU A 182 3.13 10.41 35.64
CA LEU A 182 3.48 9.04 36.07
C LEU A 182 4.38 9.03 37.33
N ILE A 183 5.36 9.94 37.41
CA ILE A 183 6.20 10.09 38.61
C ILE A 183 5.36 10.55 39.81
N SER A 184 4.40 11.46 39.59
CA SER A 184 3.50 11.95 40.63
C SER A 184 2.55 10.87 41.14
N LEU A 185 2.21 9.89 40.30
CA LEU A 185 1.49 8.66 40.67
C LEU A 185 2.37 7.63 41.40
N GLY A 186 3.66 7.92 41.62
CA GLY A 186 4.59 7.05 42.35
C GLY A 186 5.31 6.00 41.49
N LEU A 187 5.17 6.05 40.16
CA LEU A 187 5.90 5.15 39.25
C LEU A 187 7.37 5.56 39.14
N LYS A 188 8.26 4.56 39.10
CA LYS A 188 9.69 4.78 38.91
C LYS A 188 10.04 4.91 37.42
N PRO A 189 10.79 5.94 37.01
CA PRO A 189 11.21 6.11 35.61
C PRO A 189 11.89 4.86 35.05
N GLY A 190 11.50 4.46 33.84
CA GLY A 190 12.04 3.27 33.17
C GLY A 190 11.41 3.06 31.79
N PRO A 191 11.82 2.02 31.04
CA PRO A 191 11.34 1.76 29.68
C PRO A 191 9.81 1.59 29.59
N ARG A 192 9.19 1.11 30.67
CA ARG A 192 7.73 0.98 30.79
C ARG A 192 6.97 2.31 30.70
N PHE A 193 7.60 3.45 30.97
CA PHE A 193 6.96 4.75 30.79
C PHE A 193 6.55 4.97 29.34
N LYS A 194 7.41 4.59 28.40
CA LYS A 194 7.11 4.72 26.97
C LYS A 194 5.88 3.89 26.60
N GLU A 195 5.82 2.64 27.06
CA GLU A 195 4.69 1.74 26.82
C GLU A 195 3.36 2.31 27.36
N ILE A 196 3.40 2.85 28.59
CA ILE A 196 2.23 3.45 29.24
C ILE A 196 1.77 4.70 28.49
N LEU A 197 2.70 5.61 28.16
CA LEU A 197 2.37 6.84 27.43
C LEU A 197 1.86 6.54 26.02
N GLU A 198 2.44 5.57 25.31
CA GLU A 198 1.98 5.13 23.99
C GLU A 198 0.58 4.48 24.05
N MET A 199 0.26 3.78 25.15
CA MET A 199 -1.07 3.22 25.39
C MET A 199 -2.10 4.35 25.53
N VAL A 200 -1.86 5.32 26.41
CA VAL A 200 -2.76 6.47 26.61
C VAL A 200 -2.90 7.29 25.32
N GLU A 201 -1.79 7.56 24.61
CA GLU A 201 -1.83 8.24 23.31
C GLU A 201 -2.65 7.45 22.28
N THR A 202 -2.57 6.13 22.28
CA THR A 202 -3.40 5.29 21.40
C THR A 202 -4.87 5.45 21.72
N GLU A 203 -5.26 5.42 23.00
CA GLU A 203 -6.65 5.63 23.43
C GLU A 203 -7.15 7.05 23.10
N GLN A 204 -6.28 8.05 23.21
CA GLN A 204 -6.54 9.43 22.80
C GLN A 204 -6.79 9.53 21.30
N LEU A 205 -5.92 8.95 20.48
CA LEU A 205 -6.04 8.98 19.01
C LEU A 205 -7.29 8.25 18.50
N GLU A 206 -7.72 7.22 19.22
CA GLU A 206 -8.96 6.48 18.99
C GLU A 206 -10.21 7.24 19.45
N GLY A 207 -10.06 8.33 20.20
CA GLY A 207 -11.16 9.14 20.72
C GLY A 207 -11.89 8.52 21.92
N ARG A 208 -11.28 7.53 22.60
CA ARG A 208 -11.85 6.91 23.80
C ARG A 208 -11.55 7.70 25.08
N ILE A 209 -10.44 8.45 25.08
CA ILE A 209 -10.05 9.36 26.16
C ILE A 209 -9.89 10.75 25.56
N LEU A 210 -10.61 11.74 26.11
CA LEU A 210 -10.68 13.09 25.57
C LEU A 210 -10.01 14.15 26.43
N ASP A 211 -9.83 13.89 27.72
CA ASP A 211 -9.28 14.83 28.68
C ASP A 211 -8.28 14.17 29.63
N ARG A 212 -7.56 15.03 30.36
CA ARG A 212 -6.47 14.62 31.25
C ARG A 212 -6.98 13.81 32.44
N ASP A 213 -8.14 14.12 32.99
CA ASP A 213 -8.65 13.44 34.19
C ASP A 213 -9.05 12.00 33.84
N ALA A 214 -9.77 11.80 32.73
CA ALA A 214 -10.07 10.47 32.19
C ALA A 214 -8.79 9.68 31.84
N ALA A 215 -7.73 10.36 31.40
CA ALA A 215 -6.46 9.72 31.10
C ALA A 215 -5.71 9.28 32.37
N LEU A 216 -5.84 10.03 33.48
CA LEU A 216 -5.27 9.65 34.77
C LEU A 216 -6.05 8.50 35.42
N ASP A 217 -7.38 8.49 35.28
CA ASP A 217 -8.22 7.38 35.79
C ASP A 217 -7.99 6.06 35.05
N TYR A 218 -7.47 6.11 33.82
CA TYR A 218 -7.14 4.94 33.01
C TYR A 218 -5.81 4.27 33.40
N LEU A 219 -4.95 4.96 34.16
CA LEU A 219 -3.59 4.53 34.52
C LEU A 219 -3.53 3.74 35.84
#